data_AF-A0A6N8H6T2-F1
#
_entry.id   AF-A0A6N8H6T2-F1
#
_cell.length_a   1.000
_cell.length_b   1.000
_cell.length_c   1.000
_cell.angle_alpha   90.00
_cell.angle_beta   90.00
_cell.angle_gamma   90.00
#
_symmetry.space_group_name_H-M   'P 1'
#
loop_
_entity.id
_entity.type
_entity.pdbx_description
1 polymer ?
#
loop_
_entity_poly.entity_id
_entity_poly.type
_entity_poly.pdbx_seq_one_letter_code
_entity_poly.pdbx_strand_id
1 'polypeptide(L)'
;MAVLCEEAQTAFGKALSRSEMQRLVGLYLTDGWQPDVILLCCAEVARQGRRTIAAVARELIRWREAGVETGEDAERYLRRCKQREQWCAEAAEQFGIAADALTRWERSAIARWHEEWGIGREMIEEALLRAGNKTTIRYVDGILRAWRAQGITTVSAARGQGQLSGSNILATQRPAPQQPAAASAQQPLSSRDWMAMFDEEG
;
A
#
# COMPACT_ATOMS: atom_id res chain seq x y z
N MET A 1 -10.37 22.93 -25.74
CA MET A 1 -9.29 23.81 -25.23
C MET A 1 -9.82 24.79 -24.19
N ALA A 2 -10.74 25.70 -24.55
CA ALA A 2 -11.31 26.68 -23.60
C ALA A 2 -12.00 26.04 -22.38
N VAL A 3 -12.81 24.99 -22.61
CA VAL A 3 -13.56 24.27 -21.55
C VAL A 3 -12.62 23.67 -20.48
N LEU A 4 -11.50 23.05 -20.86
CA LEU A 4 -10.55 22.46 -19.90
C LEU A 4 -9.97 23.51 -18.94
N CYS A 5 -9.62 24.70 -19.46
CA CYS A 5 -9.10 25.78 -18.64
C CYS A 5 -10.19 26.38 -17.73
N GLU A 6 -11.41 26.53 -18.24
CA GLU A 6 -12.54 27.04 -17.47
C GLU A 6 -12.90 26.12 -16.29
N GLU A 7 -13.04 24.82 -16.55
CA GLU A 7 -13.34 23.81 -15.52
C GLU A 7 -12.21 23.72 -14.47
N ALA A 8 -10.95 23.80 -14.89
CA ALA A 8 -9.82 23.82 -13.97
C ALA A 8 -9.80 25.10 -13.09
N GLN A 9 -10.20 26.25 -13.64
CA GLN A 9 -10.37 27.48 -12.85
C GLN A 9 -11.50 27.35 -11.83
N THR A 10 -12.62 26.75 -12.22
CA THR A 10 -13.73 26.43 -11.31
C THR A 10 -13.26 25.53 -10.18
N ALA A 11 -12.55 24.44 -10.49
CA ALA A 11 -12.02 23.52 -9.49
C ALA A 11 -11.06 24.20 -8.50
N PHE A 12 -10.22 25.12 -8.96
CA PHE A 12 -9.30 25.87 -8.09
C PHE A 12 -9.93 27.08 -7.40
N GLY A 13 -11.10 27.54 -7.86
CA GLY A 13 -11.69 28.80 -7.42
C GLY A 13 -10.78 30.01 -7.68
N LYS A 14 -9.99 29.98 -8.76
CA LYS A 14 -9.09 31.07 -9.15
C LYS A 14 -8.91 31.15 -10.66
N ALA A 15 -8.64 32.36 -11.16
CA ALA A 15 -8.20 32.53 -12.54
C ALA A 15 -6.81 31.90 -12.77
N LEU A 16 -6.62 31.31 -13.95
CA LEU A 16 -5.33 30.80 -14.38
C LEU A 16 -4.64 31.85 -15.27
N SER A 17 -3.36 32.10 -15.01
CA SER A 17 -2.51 32.87 -15.90
C SER A 17 -2.31 32.17 -17.24
N ARG A 18 -1.90 32.92 -18.27
CA ARG A 18 -1.60 32.36 -19.60
C ARG A 18 -0.59 31.21 -19.54
N SER A 19 0.44 31.32 -18.71
CA SER A 19 1.46 30.28 -18.55
C SER A 19 0.93 29.04 -17.80
N GLU A 20 -0.01 29.19 -16.87
CA GLU A 20 -0.72 28.07 -16.24
C GLU A 20 -1.64 27.37 -17.24
N MET A 21 -2.40 28.13 -18.04
CA MET A 21 -3.24 27.57 -19.09
C MET A 21 -2.42 26.79 -20.12
N GLN A 22 -1.29 27.34 -20.57
CA GLN A 22 -0.37 26.64 -21.48
C GLN A 22 0.17 25.33 -20.89
N ARG A 23 0.56 25.33 -19.60
CA ARG A 23 1.01 24.11 -18.91
C ARG A 23 -0.11 23.08 -18.77
N LEU A 24 -1.32 23.51 -18.42
CA LEU A 24 -2.49 22.63 -18.31
C LEU A 24 -2.82 21.98 -19.66
N VAL A 25 -2.79 22.76 -20.75
CA VAL A 25 -2.99 22.25 -22.11
C VAL A 25 -1.87 21.29 -22.52
N GLY A 26 -0.63 21.54 -22.10
CA GLY A 26 0.50 20.63 -22.32
C GLY A 26 0.30 19.25 -21.71
N LEU A 27 -0.38 19.13 -20.57
CA LEU A 27 -0.71 17.82 -19.98
C LEU A 27 -1.55 16.96 -20.94
N TYR A 28 -2.47 17.58 -21.68
CA TYR A 28 -3.30 16.90 -22.67
C TYR A 28 -2.55 16.64 -23.98
N LEU A 29 -1.99 17.69 -24.58
CA LEU A 29 -1.43 17.62 -25.94
C LEU A 29 -0.04 16.99 -26.00
N THR A 30 0.77 17.15 -24.95
CA THR A 30 2.17 16.70 -24.91
C THR A 30 2.31 15.43 -24.08
N ASP A 31 1.73 15.41 -22.89
CA ASP A 31 1.92 14.30 -21.93
C ASP A 31 0.86 13.18 -22.07
N GLY A 32 -0.11 13.38 -22.96
CA GLY A 32 -1.12 12.40 -23.36
C GLY A 32 -2.20 12.10 -22.30
N TRP A 33 -2.39 12.98 -21.32
CA TRP A 33 -3.43 12.80 -20.31
C TRP A 33 -4.81 13.11 -20.85
N GLN A 34 -5.81 12.28 -20.54
CA GLN A 34 -7.19 12.60 -20.91
C GLN A 34 -7.71 13.82 -20.13
N PRO A 35 -8.53 14.70 -20.75
CA PRO A 35 -9.04 15.91 -20.10
C PRO A 35 -9.80 15.66 -18.79
N ASP A 36 -10.59 14.60 -18.72
CA ASP A 36 -11.33 14.17 -17.54
C ASP A 36 -10.40 13.76 -16.38
N VAL A 37 -9.34 13.02 -16.66
CA VAL A 37 -8.29 12.65 -15.69
C VAL A 37 -7.61 13.90 -15.13
N ILE A 38 -7.27 14.87 -16.00
CA ILE A 38 -6.68 16.15 -15.59
C ILE A 38 -7.64 16.90 -14.66
N LEU A 39 -8.93 16.99 -15.02
CA LEU A 39 -9.93 17.72 -14.22
C LEU A 39 -10.19 17.06 -12.86
N LEU A 40 -10.31 15.73 -12.81
CA LEU A 40 -10.42 14.99 -11.56
C LEU A 40 -9.17 15.19 -10.69
N CYS A 41 -7.99 15.23 -11.29
CA CYS A 41 -6.74 15.52 -10.58
C CYS A 41 -6.69 16.98 -10.08
N CYS A 42 -7.19 17.95 -10.84
CA CYS A 42 -7.34 19.34 -10.40
C CYS A 42 -8.22 19.44 -9.17
N ALA A 43 -9.40 18.81 -9.20
CA ALA A 43 -10.32 18.78 -8.07
C ALA A 43 -9.71 18.12 -6.83
N GLU A 44 -8.99 17.01 -7.00
CA GLU A 44 -8.31 16.33 -5.89
C GLU A 44 -7.18 17.18 -5.29
N VAL A 45 -6.34 17.81 -6.13
CA VAL A 45 -5.28 18.70 -5.67
C VAL A 45 -5.87 19.89 -4.90
N ALA A 46 -7.00 20.45 -5.38
CA ALA A 46 -7.76 21.50 -4.71
C ALA A 46 -8.31 21.06 -3.35
N ARG A 47 -8.89 19.85 -3.26
CA ARG A 47 -9.38 19.24 -2.01
C ARG A 47 -8.27 19.14 -0.95
N GLN A 48 -7.06 18.84 -1.38
CA GLN A 48 -5.88 18.78 -0.51
C GLN A 48 -5.29 20.17 -0.17
N GLY A 49 -5.98 21.26 -0.51
CA GLY A 49 -5.54 22.64 -0.22
C GLY A 49 -4.46 23.18 -1.16
N ARG A 50 -4.08 22.43 -2.21
CA ARG A 50 -3.10 22.85 -3.21
C ARG A 50 -3.82 23.34 -4.47
N ARG A 51 -3.33 24.38 -5.14
CA ARG A 51 -4.04 24.99 -6.29
C ARG A 51 -3.11 25.38 -7.42
N THR A 52 -2.11 24.56 -7.71
CA THR A 52 -1.09 24.84 -8.73
C THR A 52 -1.00 23.74 -9.78
N ILE A 53 -0.75 24.12 -11.03
CA ILE A 53 -0.57 23.16 -12.14
C ILE A 53 0.63 22.25 -11.90
N ALA A 54 1.68 22.74 -11.22
CA ALA A 54 2.81 21.91 -10.82
C ALA A 54 2.46 20.85 -9.76
N ALA A 55 1.46 21.09 -8.91
CA ALA A 55 0.94 20.06 -8.00
C ALA A 55 0.13 19.00 -8.77
N VAL A 56 -0.68 19.43 -9.75
CA VAL A 56 -1.42 18.54 -10.66
C VAL A 56 -0.47 17.64 -11.45
N ALA A 57 0.52 18.20 -12.13
CA ALA A 57 1.49 17.41 -12.92
C ALA A 57 2.20 16.34 -12.07
N ARG A 58 2.61 16.69 -10.83
CA ARG A 58 3.24 15.72 -9.91
C ARG A 58 2.27 14.67 -9.39
N GLU A 59 0.98 14.99 -9.24
CA GLU A 59 -0.04 14.03 -8.83
C GLU A 59 -0.37 13.08 -9.98
N LEU A 60 -0.47 13.59 -11.19
CA LEU A 60 -0.69 12.79 -12.40
C LEU A 60 0.41 11.74 -12.61
N ILE A 61 1.68 12.06 -12.33
CA ILE A 61 2.76 11.05 -12.37
C ILE A 61 2.46 9.88 -11.42
N ARG A 62 2.02 10.14 -10.18
CA ARG A 62 1.62 9.09 -9.24
C ARG A 62 0.40 8.30 -9.72
N TRP A 63 -0.55 8.97 -10.36
CA TRP A 63 -1.73 8.33 -10.93
C TRP A 63 -1.32 7.37 -12.05
N ARG A 64 -0.36 7.75 -12.90
CA ARG A 64 0.19 6.88 -13.95
C ARG A 64 0.87 5.65 -13.37
N GLU A 65 1.70 5.83 -12.35
CA GLU A 65 2.35 4.73 -11.61
C GLU A 65 1.31 3.78 -10.97
N ALA A 66 0.13 4.29 -10.64
CA ALA A 66 -0.99 3.51 -10.10
C ALA A 66 -1.94 2.94 -11.18
N GLY A 67 -1.59 3.06 -12.46
CA GLY A 67 -2.35 2.52 -13.59
C GLY A 67 -3.60 3.32 -13.96
N VAL A 68 -3.63 4.62 -13.65
CA VAL A 68 -4.75 5.49 -14.04
C VAL A 68 -4.50 6.05 -15.44
N GLU A 69 -5.36 5.69 -16.39
CA GLU A 69 -5.27 6.15 -17.79
C GLU A 69 -6.55 6.87 -18.25
N THR A 70 -7.70 6.53 -17.67
CA THR A 70 -9.03 7.04 -18.02
C THR A 70 -9.70 7.76 -16.85
N GLY A 71 -10.73 8.56 -17.11
CA GLY A 71 -11.54 9.17 -16.04
C GLY A 71 -12.16 8.14 -15.10
N GLU A 72 -12.59 6.98 -15.61
CA GLU A 72 -13.11 5.89 -14.78
C GLU A 72 -12.06 5.32 -13.83
N ASP A 73 -10.82 5.16 -14.30
CA ASP A 73 -9.70 4.73 -13.47
C ASP A 73 -9.35 5.78 -12.41
N ALA A 74 -9.40 7.06 -12.78
CA ALA A 74 -9.18 8.17 -11.86
C ALA A 74 -10.23 8.19 -10.74
N GLU A 75 -11.50 8.01 -11.07
CA GLU A 75 -12.54 7.89 -10.06
C GLU A 75 -12.36 6.66 -9.17
N ARG A 76 -12.03 5.50 -9.76
CA ARG A 76 -11.75 4.27 -9.01
C ARG A 76 -10.57 4.47 -8.05
N TYR A 77 -9.52 5.13 -8.54
CA TYR A 77 -8.35 5.50 -7.75
C TYR A 77 -8.73 6.41 -6.58
N LEU A 78 -9.52 7.46 -6.83
CA LEU A 78 -9.99 8.39 -5.80
C LEU A 78 -10.90 7.72 -4.77
N ARG A 79 -11.81 6.83 -5.18
CA ARG A 79 -12.62 6.00 -4.28
C ARG A 79 -11.74 5.15 -3.37
N ARG A 80 -10.71 4.51 -3.93
CA ARG A 80 -9.74 3.72 -3.16
C ARG A 80 -8.91 4.60 -2.20
N CYS A 81 -8.50 5.79 -2.61
CA CYS A 81 -7.81 6.74 -1.72
C CYS A 81 -8.69 7.13 -0.52
N LYS A 82 -9.96 7.48 -0.76
CA LYS A 82 -10.92 7.78 0.32
C LYS A 82 -11.14 6.59 1.25
N GLN A 83 -11.25 5.38 0.70
CA GLN A 83 -11.39 4.17 1.51
C GLN A 83 -10.16 3.91 2.39
N ARG A 84 -8.95 4.14 1.86
CA ARG A 84 -7.70 4.05 2.63
C ARG A 84 -7.61 5.12 3.71
N GLU A 85 -8.04 6.35 3.43
CA GLU A 85 -8.15 7.42 4.43
C GLU A 85 -9.10 7.00 5.57
N GLN A 86 -10.24 6.40 5.25
CA GLN A 86 -11.21 5.88 6.22
C GLN A 86 -10.61 4.76 7.08
N TRP A 87 -9.95 3.76 6.48
CA TRP A 87 -9.29 2.70 7.23
C TRP A 87 -8.19 3.23 8.15
N CYS A 88 -7.44 4.25 7.71
CA CYS A 88 -6.45 4.90 8.56
C CYS A 88 -7.11 5.59 9.78
N ALA A 89 -8.24 6.26 9.59
CA ALA A 89 -8.97 6.91 10.67
C ALA A 89 -9.50 5.88 11.68
N GLU A 90 -10.14 4.81 11.20
CA GLU A 90 -10.65 3.72 12.04
C GLU A 90 -9.54 3.01 12.80
N ALA A 91 -8.43 2.69 12.13
CA ALA A 91 -7.28 2.08 12.79
C ALA A 91 -6.70 3.04 13.84
N ALA A 92 -6.49 4.32 13.52
CA ALA A 92 -5.98 5.30 14.48
C ALA A 92 -6.83 5.38 15.75
N GLU A 93 -8.16 5.33 15.61
CA GLU A 93 -9.09 5.23 16.74
C GLU A 93 -8.84 3.96 17.58
N GLN A 94 -8.72 2.79 16.95
CA GLN A 94 -8.41 1.54 17.66
C GLN A 94 -7.05 1.57 18.38
N PHE A 95 -6.07 2.27 17.80
CA PHE A 95 -4.75 2.47 18.38
C PHE A 95 -4.70 3.61 19.42
N GLY A 96 -5.79 4.37 19.58
CA GLY A 96 -5.86 5.51 20.51
C GLY A 96 -4.95 6.69 20.12
N ILE A 97 -4.68 6.87 18.83
CA ILE A 97 -3.83 7.95 18.31
C ILE A 97 -4.61 8.83 17.32
N ALA A 98 -4.10 10.03 17.07
CA ALA A 98 -4.68 10.89 16.04
C ALA A 98 -4.36 10.35 14.64
N ALA A 99 -5.34 10.42 13.72
CA ALA A 99 -5.18 9.88 12.37
C ALA A 99 -4.12 10.61 11.54
N ASP A 100 -3.81 11.88 11.85
CA ASP A 100 -2.75 12.67 11.23
C ASP A 100 -1.34 12.31 11.76
N ALA A 101 -1.25 11.77 12.98
CA ALA A 101 0.00 11.28 13.57
C ALA A 101 0.54 10.00 12.90
N LEU A 102 -0.28 9.29 12.11
CA LEU A 102 0.13 8.11 11.36
C LEU A 102 1.22 8.45 10.33
N THR A 103 2.34 7.73 10.43
CA THR A 103 3.43 7.82 9.44
C THR A 103 3.00 7.24 8.09
N ARG A 104 3.73 7.59 7.03
CA ARG A 104 3.49 7.04 5.68
C ARG A 104 3.58 5.52 5.65
N TRP A 105 4.52 4.93 6.40
CA TRP A 105 4.68 3.48 6.47
C TRP A 105 3.46 2.83 7.14
N GLU A 106 2.97 3.40 8.25
CA GLU A 106 1.80 2.90 8.97
C GLU A 106 0.53 2.96 8.12
N ARG A 107 0.28 4.07 7.42
CA ARG A 107 -0.83 4.17 6.47
C ARG A 107 -0.75 3.09 5.38
N SER A 108 0.46 2.83 4.88
CA SER A 108 0.69 1.78 3.88
C SER A 108 0.52 0.37 4.45
N ALA A 109 0.85 0.15 5.73
CA ALA A 109 0.61 -1.11 6.42
C ALA A 109 -0.89 -1.34 6.62
N ILE A 110 -1.62 -0.35 7.14
CA ILE A 110 -3.07 -0.41 7.34
C ILE A 110 -3.81 -0.69 6.02
N ALA A 111 -3.48 0.05 4.94
CA ALA A 111 -4.07 -0.20 3.63
C ALA A 111 -3.87 -1.65 3.17
N ARG A 112 -2.67 -2.21 3.39
CA ARG A 112 -2.33 -3.60 3.05
C ARG A 112 -3.15 -4.62 3.83
N TRP A 113 -3.37 -4.38 5.12
CA TRP A 113 -4.18 -5.26 5.97
C TRP A 113 -5.57 -5.43 5.38
N HIS A 114 -6.20 -4.34 4.95
CA HIS A 114 -7.53 -4.39 4.37
C HIS A 114 -7.53 -4.93 2.93
N GLU A 115 -6.66 -4.40 2.05
CA GLU A 115 -6.73 -4.69 0.61
C GLU A 115 -6.15 -6.05 0.24
N GLU A 116 -4.99 -6.40 0.79
CA GLU A 116 -4.28 -7.63 0.40
C GLU A 116 -4.58 -8.77 1.38
N TRP A 117 -4.90 -8.45 2.63
CA TRP A 117 -5.08 -9.44 3.68
C TRP A 117 -6.52 -9.64 4.11
N GLY A 118 -7.45 -8.80 3.66
CA GLY A 118 -8.87 -8.90 4.01
C GLY A 118 -9.12 -8.80 5.52
N ILE A 119 -8.19 -8.16 6.26
CA ILE A 119 -8.27 -8.01 7.70
C ILE A 119 -9.24 -6.88 8.01
N GLY A 120 -10.32 -7.21 8.70
CA GLY A 120 -11.30 -6.26 9.20
C GLY A 120 -10.96 -5.75 10.60
N ARG A 121 -11.75 -4.76 11.03
CA ARG A 121 -11.66 -4.09 12.33
C ARG A 121 -11.52 -5.07 13.51
N GLU A 122 -12.36 -6.10 13.56
CA GLU A 122 -12.38 -7.09 14.67
C GLU A 122 -11.07 -7.86 14.81
N MET A 123 -10.41 -8.16 13.69
CA MET A 123 -9.14 -8.89 13.70
C MET A 123 -7.98 -8.00 14.17
N ILE A 124 -8.06 -6.69 13.90
CA ILE A 124 -7.12 -5.70 14.43
C ILE A 124 -7.32 -5.56 15.95
N GLU A 125 -8.57 -5.49 16.41
CA GLU A 125 -8.92 -5.51 17.84
C GLU A 125 -8.36 -6.74 18.55
N GLU A 126 -8.49 -7.93 17.96
CA GLU A 126 -7.94 -9.16 18.53
C GLU A 126 -6.40 -9.11 18.59
N ALA A 127 -5.76 -8.56 17.55
CA ALA A 127 -4.31 -8.36 17.54
C ALA A 127 -3.86 -7.37 18.62
N LEU A 128 -4.63 -6.30 18.85
CA LEU A 128 -4.39 -5.31 19.91
C LEU A 128 -4.54 -5.93 21.31
N LEU A 129 -5.60 -6.71 21.53
CA LEU A 129 -5.77 -7.46 22.78
C LEU A 129 -4.58 -8.39 23.04
N ARG A 130 -4.11 -9.08 22.00
CA ARG A 130 -2.93 -9.94 22.11
C ARG A 130 -1.63 -9.16 22.29
N ALA A 131 -1.55 -7.94 21.78
CA ALA A 131 -0.41 -7.08 21.97
C ALA A 131 -0.26 -6.56 23.41
N GLY A 132 -1.35 -6.56 24.19
CA GLY A 132 -1.36 -6.08 25.57
C GLY A 132 -0.93 -4.61 25.63
N ASN A 133 0.20 -4.33 26.27
CA ASN A 133 0.73 -2.97 26.39
C ASN A 133 1.51 -2.47 25.15
N LYS A 134 1.79 -3.33 24.16
CA LYS A 134 2.57 -2.97 22.96
C LYS A 134 1.66 -2.59 21.79
N THR A 135 0.84 -1.57 21.95
CA THR A 135 -0.15 -1.12 20.95
C THR A 135 0.44 -0.26 19.83
N THR A 136 1.63 -0.59 19.33
CA THR A 136 2.18 0.10 18.15
C THR A 136 1.72 -0.60 16.88
N ILE A 137 1.46 0.15 15.81
CA ILE A 137 1.05 -0.38 14.51
C ILE A 137 2.09 -1.37 13.98
N ARG A 138 3.38 -1.10 14.18
CA ARG A 138 4.47 -1.99 13.78
C ARG A 138 4.45 -3.33 14.52
N TYR A 139 4.11 -3.33 15.80
CA TYR A 139 4.00 -4.55 16.58
C TYR A 139 2.78 -5.38 16.16
N VAL A 140 1.63 -4.73 15.97
CA VAL A 140 0.42 -5.36 15.44
C VAL A 140 0.63 -5.91 14.04
N ASP A 141 1.32 -5.19 13.14
CA ASP A 141 1.70 -5.71 11.81
C ASP A 141 2.46 -7.05 11.92
N GLY A 142 3.36 -7.17 12.89
CA GLY A 142 4.10 -8.41 13.17
C GLY A 142 3.18 -9.56 13.63
N ILE A 143 2.21 -9.28 14.51
CA ILE A 143 1.21 -10.26 14.96
C ILE A 143 0.38 -10.75 13.76
N LEU A 144 -0.12 -9.82 12.95
CA LEU A 144 -0.96 -10.14 11.79
C LEU A 144 -0.19 -10.94 10.74
N ARG A 145 1.08 -10.62 10.48
CA ARG A 145 1.96 -11.43 9.61
C ARG A 145 2.15 -12.84 10.14
N ALA A 146 2.44 -12.98 11.43
CA ALA A 146 2.63 -14.29 12.05
C ALA A 146 1.36 -15.15 11.94
N TRP A 147 0.19 -14.56 12.21
CA TRP A 147 -1.09 -15.24 12.01
C TRP A 147 -1.32 -15.66 10.56
N ARG A 148 -1.10 -14.76 9.60
CA ARG A 148 -1.26 -15.09 8.17
C ARG A 148 -0.31 -16.21 7.74
N ALA A 149 0.94 -16.20 8.22
CA ALA A 149 1.91 -17.26 7.95
C ALA A 149 1.47 -18.63 8.53
N GLN A 150 0.66 -18.63 9.58
CA GLN A 150 0.05 -19.81 10.20
C GLN A 150 -1.32 -20.17 9.59
N GLY A 151 -1.79 -19.44 8.57
CA GLY A 151 -3.12 -19.64 7.96
C GLY A 151 -4.29 -19.11 8.81
N ILE A 152 -4.01 -18.33 9.85
CA ILE A 152 -5.03 -17.74 10.73
C ILE A 152 -5.53 -16.44 10.08
N THR A 153 -6.73 -16.50 9.52
CA THR A 153 -7.38 -15.36 8.85
C THR A 153 -8.72 -14.98 9.47
N THR A 154 -9.18 -15.70 10.49
CA THR A 154 -10.45 -15.45 11.18
C THR A 154 -10.23 -15.14 12.65
N VAL A 155 -11.11 -14.30 13.22
CA VAL A 155 -11.07 -13.91 14.64
C VAL A 155 -11.20 -15.12 15.56
N SER A 156 -12.04 -16.09 15.21
CA SER A 156 -12.20 -17.33 15.99
C SER A 156 -10.90 -18.13 16.06
N ALA A 157 -10.18 -18.28 14.94
CA ALA A 157 -8.90 -18.98 14.91
C ALA A 157 -7.81 -18.23 15.70
N ALA A 158 -7.84 -16.89 15.67
CA ALA A 158 -6.94 -16.05 16.46
C ALA A 158 -7.15 -16.23 17.97
N ARG A 159 -8.41 -16.29 18.44
CA ARG A 159 -8.77 -16.53 19.85
C ARG A 159 -8.41 -17.93 20.33
N GLY A 160 -8.55 -18.92 19.45
CA GLY A 160 -8.26 -20.33 19.78
C GLY A 160 -6.78 -20.65 20.00
N GLN A 161 -5.86 -19.76 19.64
CA GLN A 161 -4.41 -20.01 19.70
C GLN A 161 -3.77 -19.86 21.09
N GLY A 162 -4.49 -19.39 22.11
CA GLY A 162 -3.90 -19.15 23.43
C GLY A 162 -2.80 -18.06 23.43
N GLN A 163 -2.37 -17.61 24.61
CA GLN A 163 -1.36 -16.55 24.74
C GLN A 163 0.04 -17.06 24.39
N LEU A 164 0.50 -16.86 23.15
CA LEU A 164 1.92 -16.97 22.82
C LEU A 164 2.68 -15.82 23.50
N SER A 165 3.58 -16.16 24.44
CA SER A 165 4.39 -15.20 25.19
C SER A 165 5.30 -14.39 24.27
N GLY A 166 5.31 -13.06 24.46
CA GLY A 166 5.68 -12.03 23.49
C GLY A 166 7.17 -11.87 23.11
N SER A 167 7.95 -12.95 23.04
CA SER A 167 9.38 -12.88 22.74
C SER A 167 9.81 -13.33 21.33
N ASN A 168 8.97 -14.00 20.53
CA ASN A 168 9.42 -14.63 19.27
C ASN A 168 8.68 -14.20 17.98
N ILE A 169 8.15 -12.98 17.89
CA ILE A 169 7.45 -12.53 16.65
C ILE A 169 8.42 -12.37 15.46
N LEU A 170 9.73 -12.26 15.70
CA LEU A 170 10.78 -12.23 14.66
C LEU A 170 11.33 -13.61 14.26
N ALA A 171 10.89 -14.70 14.89
CA ALA A 171 11.42 -16.05 14.68
C ALA A 171 10.32 -17.08 14.44
N THR A 172 9.38 -16.81 13.52
CA THR A 172 8.59 -17.90 12.93
C THR A 172 9.36 -18.46 11.75
N GLN A 173 10.29 -19.37 12.06
CA GLN A 173 10.82 -20.30 11.09
C GLN A 173 9.66 -21.06 10.43
N ARG A 174 9.74 -21.21 9.11
CA ARG A 174 8.90 -22.06 8.28
C ARG A 174 8.84 -23.47 8.92
N PRO A 175 7.66 -24.09 9.14
CA PRO A 175 7.62 -25.50 9.49
C PRO A 175 8.24 -26.29 8.33
N ALA A 176 9.24 -27.13 8.64
CA ALA A 176 9.81 -28.05 7.67
C ALA A 176 8.69 -28.92 7.08
N PRO A 177 8.65 -29.15 5.76
CA PRO A 177 7.73 -30.11 5.20
C PRO A 177 8.05 -31.50 5.78
N GLN A 178 7.07 -32.13 6.41
CA GLN A 178 7.15 -33.53 6.81
C GLN A 178 7.32 -34.38 5.55
N GLN A 179 8.49 -35.02 5.43
CA GLN A 179 8.73 -36.03 4.41
C GLN A 179 7.94 -37.30 4.73
N PRO A 180 7.17 -37.87 3.79
CA PRO A 180 6.86 -39.28 3.81
C PRO A 180 8.09 -40.08 3.35
N ALA A 181 8.27 -41.25 3.95
CA ALA A 181 9.41 -42.12 3.76
C ALA A 181 9.55 -42.69 2.33
N ALA A 182 10.82 -42.80 1.93
CA ALA A 182 11.45 -43.72 0.96
C ALA A 182 11.18 -43.54 -0.56
N ALA A 183 12.21 -43.08 -1.28
CA ALA A 183 12.92 -43.88 -2.29
C ALA A 183 14.17 -43.17 -2.86
N SER A 184 15.30 -43.88 -2.78
CA SER A 184 16.45 -43.88 -3.71
C SER A 184 17.49 -42.74 -3.69
N ALA A 185 18.73 -43.17 -3.43
CA ALA A 185 19.94 -42.40 -3.26
C ALA A 185 20.50 -41.77 -4.55
N GLN A 186 20.88 -40.49 -4.47
CA GLN A 186 22.00 -39.89 -5.21
C GLN A 186 22.69 -38.90 -4.27
N GLN A 187 23.96 -39.13 -3.93
CA GLN A 187 24.76 -38.21 -3.14
C GLN A 187 25.22 -37.03 -4.03
N PRO A 188 25.04 -35.76 -3.62
CA PRO A 188 25.59 -34.64 -4.37
C PRO A 188 27.09 -34.47 -4.09
N LEU A 189 27.86 -34.25 -5.16
CA LEU A 189 29.30 -33.96 -5.13
C LEU A 189 29.63 -32.75 -4.23
N SER A 190 30.81 -32.79 -3.61
CA SER A 190 31.22 -31.82 -2.59
C SER A 190 31.74 -30.52 -3.22
N SER A 191 31.70 -29.42 -2.47
CA SER A 191 32.10 -28.07 -2.93
C SER A 191 33.54 -27.95 -3.46
N ARG A 192 34.41 -28.94 -3.23
CA ARG A 192 35.76 -29.01 -3.83
C ARG A 192 35.73 -29.40 -5.30
N ASP A 193 34.72 -30.15 -5.73
CA ASP A 193 34.55 -30.58 -7.12
C ASP A 193 34.09 -29.42 -8.02
N TRP A 194 33.50 -28.38 -7.43
CA TRP A 194 33.03 -27.19 -8.14
C TRP A 194 34.14 -26.20 -8.52
N MET A 195 35.18 -26.06 -7.69
CA MET A 195 36.27 -25.11 -7.95
C MET A 195 37.32 -25.63 -8.95
N ALA A 196 37.35 -26.94 -9.21
CA ALA A 196 38.23 -27.53 -10.21
C ALA A 196 37.70 -27.38 -11.65
N MET A 197 36.44 -26.97 -11.84
CA MET A 197 35.80 -26.85 -13.16
C MET A 197 35.94 -25.46 -13.80
N PHE A 198 36.56 -24.48 -13.12
CA PHE A 198 36.57 -23.07 -13.55
C PHE A 198 37.95 -22.40 -13.64
N ASP A 199 39.06 -23.15 -13.56
CA ASP A 199 40.42 -22.60 -13.67
C ASP A 199 41.29 -23.24 -14.79
N GLU A 200 40.67 -23.79 -15.84
CA GLU A 200 41.40 -24.13 -17.08
C GLU A 200 40.70 -23.52 -18.31
N GLU A 201 41.50 -22.79 -19.08
CA GLU A 201 41.27 -22.08 -20.35
C GLU A 201 40.88 -20.58 -20.24
N GLY A 202 41.84 -19.64 -20.36
CA GLY A 202 43.23 -19.83 -20.82
C GLY A 202 44.17 -18.66 -20.61
#